data_AF-A0A524JYI9-F1
#
_entry.id   AF-A0A524JYI9-F1
#
_cell.length_a   1.000
_cell.length_b   1.000
_cell.length_c   1.000
_cell.angle_alpha   90.00
_cell.angle_beta   90.00
_cell.angle_gamma   90.00
#
_symmetry.space_group_name_H-M   'P 1'
#
loop_
_entity.id
_entity.type
_entity.pdbx_description
1 polymer ?
#
loop_
_entity_poly.entity_id
_entity_poly.type
_entity_poly.pdbx_seq_one_letter_code
_entity_poly.pdbx_strand_id
1 'polypeptide(L)'
;MYQQRMVSCLIGLFFLAVMTGYAQTGTPAVDWKGVEEAWNAYYAGPNEANAAKMLTLLPGNVKITDIRDGFLVVNMIYDHLGILEGEIYSGKPNSIKLGFSLFTISYGTFEIALNKIIGNLIAFNPQLFLEELAAHRDLFLSLEPILTSFLRDTPDDPVAQELEKRLRIKSLESITDKPLKSLRNECIKILKKM
;
A
#
# COMPACT_ATOMS: atom_id res chain seq x y z
N MET A 1 61.03 -37.38 -42.89
CA MET A 1 60.63 -38.64 -42.23
C MET A 1 60.04 -38.32 -40.88
N TYR A 2 58.81 -38.81 -40.66
CA TYR A 2 58.09 -38.95 -39.38
C TYR A 2 57.75 -37.71 -38.55
N GLN A 3 56.66 -37.07 -38.97
CA GLN A 3 55.84 -36.17 -38.18
C GLN A 3 54.63 -36.97 -37.66
N GLN A 4 54.64 -37.38 -36.39
CA GLN A 4 53.47 -37.94 -35.70
C GLN A 4 53.69 -37.94 -34.19
N ARG A 5 52.83 -37.21 -33.46
CA ARG A 5 52.24 -37.53 -32.14
C ARG A 5 51.41 -36.31 -31.73
N MET A 6 50.10 -36.40 -31.97
CA MET A 6 49.11 -36.62 -30.92
C MET A 6 49.03 -35.47 -29.91
N VAL A 7 48.13 -34.52 -30.16
CA VAL A 7 47.42 -33.81 -29.09
C VAL A 7 45.95 -33.74 -29.49
N SER A 8 45.25 -34.84 -29.23
CA SER A 8 43.79 -34.89 -29.20
C SER A 8 43.31 -34.46 -27.80
N CYS A 9 42.13 -33.85 -27.77
CA CYS A 9 41.25 -33.72 -26.59
C CYS A 9 41.61 -32.65 -25.55
N LEU A 10 41.27 -31.39 -25.85
CA LEU A 10 40.96 -30.37 -24.85
C LEU A 10 39.80 -29.48 -25.35
N ILE A 11 38.69 -30.13 -25.74
CA ILE A 11 37.38 -29.47 -25.94
C ILE A 11 36.41 -30.23 -25.06
N GLY A 12 36.42 -29.90 -23.78
CA GLY A 12 35.52 -30.49 -22.79
C GLY A 12 35.56 -29.62 -21.55
N LEU A 13 34.37 -29.20 -21.09
CA LEU A 13 34.09 -28.38 -19.90
C LEU A 13 34.05 -26.85 -20.12
N PHE A 14 33.08 -26.40 -20.91
CA PHE A 14 32.53 -25.04 -20.75
C PHE A 14 31.01 -25.02 -21.00
N PHE A 15 30.27 -25.93 -20.34
CA PHE A 15 28.80 -26.01 -20.47
C PHE A 15 28.09 -26.35 -19.15
N LEU A 16 28.60 -25.87 -18.02
CA LEU A 16 28.00 -26.09 -16.71
C LEU A 16 28.21 -24.88 -15.81
N ALA A 17 27.38 -23.85 -15.97
CA ALA A 17 26.99 -22.90 -14.91
C ALA A 17 26.11 -21.75 -15.47
N VAL A 18 24.92 -22.07 -16.00
CA VAL A 18 23.82 -21.09 -16.04
C VAL A 18 22.54 -21.78 -15.59
N MET A 19 22.56 -22.22 -14.33
CA MET A 19 21.37 -22.51 -13.54
C MET A 19 21.49 -21.67 -12.26
N THR A 20 21.76 -20.38 -12.41
CA THR A 20 21.62 -19.42 -11.32
C THR A 20 20.13 -19.22 -11.08
N GLY A 21 19.64 -19.95 -10.08
CA GLY A 21 18.41 -19.76 -9.32
C GLY A 21 17.30 -18.98 -9.99
N TYR A 22 16.30 -19.70 -10.51
CA TYR A 22 14.93 -19.28 -10.26
C TYR A 22 14.75 -19.28 -8.74
N ALA A 23 15.04 -18.16 -8.09
CA ALA A 23 14.48 -17.90 -6.78
C ALA A 23 12.97 -18.03 -6.98
N GLN A 24 12.36 -19.06 -6.38
CA GLN A 24 10.92 -19.11 -6.24
C GLN A 24 10.53 -17.82 -5.55
N THR A 25 9.99 -16.87 -6.30
CA THR A 25 9.35 -15.67 -5.77
C THR A 25 8.04 -16.11 -5.14
N GLY A 26 8.15 -16.86 -4.04
CA GLY A 26 7.01 -17.14 -3.18
C GLY A 26 6.54 -15.84 -2.58
N THR A 27 5.23 -15.65 -2.56
CA THR A 27 4.58 -14.58 -1.79
C THR A 27 5.12 -14.63 -0.35
N PRO A 28 5.51 -13.50 0.26
CA PRO A 28 6.00 -13.49 1.64
C PRO A 28 5.00 -14.15 2.58
N ALA A 29 5.44 -15.09 3.41
CA ALA A 29 4.59 -15.66 4.45
C ALA A 29 4.29 -14.58 5.50
N VAL A 30 3.02 -14.38 5.82
CA VAL A 30 2.57 -13.41 6.82
C VAL A 30 2.44 -14.11 8.17
N ASP A 31 3.04 -13.55 9.21
CA ASP A 31 2.83 -14.00 10.59
C ASP A 31 1.48 -13.49 11.11
N TRP A 32 0.40 -14.19 10.73
CA TRP A 32 -0.96 -13.79 11.09
C TRP A 32 -1.21 -13.71 12.59
N LYS A 33 -0.55 -14.57 13.38
CA LYS A 33 -0.65 -14.53 14.84
C LYS A 33 0.03 -13.27 15.40
N GLY A 34 1.23 -12.95 14.91
CA GLY A 34 1.91 -11.70 15.26
C GLY A 34 1.06 -10.47 14.89
N VAL A 35 0.45 -10.47 13.70
CA VAL A 35 -0.45 -9.39 13.26
C VAL A 35 -1.67 -9.27 14.19
N GLU A 36 -2.29 -10.38 14.58
CA GLU A 36 -3.40 -10.39 15.53
C GLU A 36 -3.02 -9.79 16.89
N GLU A 37 -1.91 -10.24 17.47
CA GLU A 37 -1.41 -9.76 18.76
C GLU A 37 -1.07 -8.26 18.71
N ALA A 38 -0.40 -7.82 17.64
CA ALA A 38 -0.04 -6.42 17.44
C ALA A 38 -1.28 -5.54 17.19
N TRP A 39 -2.30 -6.04 16.48
CA TRP A 39 -3.54 -5.31 16.28
C TRP A 39 -4.31 -5.16 17.59
N ASN A 40 -4.42 -6.22 18.38
CA ASN A 40 -5.07 -6.16 19.69
C ASN A 40 -4.38 -5.15 20.63
N ALA A 41 -3.04 -5.08 20.58
CA ALA A 41 -2.28 -4.08 21.33
C ALA A 41 -2.54 -2.64 20.82
N TYR A 42 -2.62 -2.45 19.51
CA TYR A 42 -2.98 -1.16 18.91
C TYR A 42 -4.41 -0.75 19.27
N TYR A 43 -5.36 -1.67 19.16
CA TYR A 43 -6.78 -1.46 19.51
C TYR A 43 -6.96 -1.05 20.97
N ALA A 44 -6.30 -1.74 21.90
CA ALA A 44 -6.38 -1.45 23.33
C ALA A 44 -5.71 -0.12 23.72
N GLY A 45 -4.76 0.36 22.93
CA GLY A 45 -4.01 1.58 23.19
C GLY A 45 -3.44 2.16 21.90
N PRO A 46 -4.23 2.90 21.11
CA PRO A 46 -3.79 3.45 19.84
C PRO A 46 -2.70 4.50 20.08
N ASN A 47 -1.53 4.28 19.50
CA ASN A 47 -0.40 5.21 19.53
C ASN A 47 0.64 4.85 18.46
N GLU A 48 1.55 5.78 18.20
CA GLU A 48 2.61 5.66 17.19
C GLU A 48 3.55 4.47 17.41
N ALA A 49 3.79 4.04 18.66
CA ALA A 49 4.67 2.91 18.96
C ALA A 49 3.99 1.57 18.62
N ASN A 50 2.69 1.45 18.90
CA ASN A 50 1.91 0.28 18.51
C ASN A 50 1.66 0.24 16.99
N ALA A 51 1.45 1.38 16.34
CA ALA A 51 1.40 1.46 14.88
C ALA A 51 2.72 1.00 14.24
N ALA A 52 3.86 1.44 14.78
CA ALA A 52 5.18 1.01 14.32
C ALA A 52 5.37 -0.51 14.44
N LYS A 53 4.90 -1.14 15.52
CA LYS A 53 4.95 -2.61 15.67
C LYS A 53 4.14 -3.31 14.58
N MET A 54 2.92 -2.86 14.34
CA MET A 54 2.09 -3.39 13.24
C MET A 54 2.80 -3.29 11.89
N LEU A 55 3.42 -2.16 11.59
CA LEU A 55 4.14 -1.94 10.35
C LEU A 55 5.27 -2.95 10.12
N THR A 56 5.95 -3.42 11.17
CA THR A 56 7.03 -4.42 11.03
C THR A 56 6.55 -5.81 10.64
N LEU A 57 5.25 -6.09 10.79
CA LEU A 57 4.65 -7.39 10.54
C LEU A 57 3.93 -7.45 9.18
N LEU A 58 3.74 -6.30 8.52
CA LEU A 58 3.08 -6.23 7.23
C LEU A 58 4.06 -6.50 6.08
N PRO A 59 3.58 -7.05 4.95
CA PRO A 59 4.35 -7.37 3.73
C PRO A 59 5.10 -6.22 3.01
N GLY A 60 5.31 -5.07 3.64
CA GLY A 60 5.91 -3.89 3.03
C GLY A 60 5.06 -3.37 1.87
N ASN A 61 5.58 -3.48 0.63
CA ASN A 61 4.91 -3.02 -0.59
C ASN A 61 4.38 -4.18 -1.46
N VAL A 62 4.28 -5.39 -0.91
CA VAL A 62 3.77 -6.56 -1.66
C VAL A 62 2.33 -6.84 -1.26
N LYS A 63 1.41 -6.79 -2.22
CA LYS A 63 0.01 -7.20 -1.98
C LYS A 63 -0.12 -8.72 -1.97
N ILE A 64 -0.67 -9.23 -0.87
CA ILE A 64 -0.95 -10.65 -0.63
C ILE A 64 -2.38 -10.93 -1.09
N THR A 65 -2.54 -11.86 -2.03
CA THR A 65 -3.84 -12.21 -2.61
C THR A 65 -4.47 -13.46 -1.97
N ASP A 66 -3.68 -14.36 -1.40
CA ASP A 66 -4.17 -15.50 -0.63
C ASP A 66 -4.07 -15.21 0.87
N ILE A 67 -5.22 -14.92 1.46
CA ILE A 67 -5.36 -14.55 2.87
C ILE A 67 -6.18 -15.57 3.66
N ARG A 68 -6.35 -16.80 3.15
CA ARG A 68 -7.16 -17.84 3.83
C ARG A 68 -6.77 -18.02 5.28
N ASP A 69 -5.48 -18.10 5.56
CA ASP A 69 -4.96 -18.31 6.91
C ASP A 69 -5.08 -17.06 7.79
N GLY A 70 -5.23 -15.88 7.18
CA GLY A 70 -5.37 -14.58 7.84
C GLY A 70 -6.78 -14.04 7.91
N PHE A 71 -7.78 -14.75 7.37
CA PHE A 71 -9.12 -14.22 7.14
C PHE A 71 -9.78 -13.66 8.42
N LEU A 72 -9.66 -14.37 9.55
CA LEU A 72 -10.19 -13.92 10.83
C LEU A 72 -9.50 -12.65 11.33
N VAL A 73 -8.17 -12.57 11.18
CA VAL A 73 -7.37 -11.41 11.59
C VAL A 73 -7.73 -10.19 10.74
N VAL A 74 -7.87 -10.36 9.42
CA VAL A 74 -8.26 -9.28 8.52
C VAL A 74 -9.66 -8.75 8.84
N ASN A 75 -10.63 -9.64 9.12
CA ASN A 75 -11.97 -9.21 9.53
C ASN A 75 -11.96 -8.48 10.88
N MET A 76 -11.19 -8.96 11.86
CA MET A 76 -11.03 -8.28 13.14
C MET A 76 -10.44 -6.87 12.98
N ILE A 77 -9.48 -6.68 12.06
CA ILE A 77 -8.94 -5.34 11.74
C ILE A 77 -10.03 -4.47 11.12
N TYR A 78 -10.76 -5.01 10.15
CA TYR A 78 -11.83 -4.30 9.46
C TYR A 78 -12.96 -3.85 10.39
N ASP A 79 -13.42 -4.73 11.28
CA ASP A 79 -14.52 -4.46 12.24
C ASP A 79 -14.20 -3.31 13.21
N HIS A 80 -12.92 -3.00 13.38
CA HIS A 80 -12.42 -1.99 14.31
C HIS A 80 -11.59 -0.89 13.66
N LEU A 81 -11.74 -0.71 12.34
CA LEU A 81 -10.92 0.23 11.56
C LEU A 81 -11.11 1.70 11.98
N GLY A 82 -12.24 2.04 12.60
CA GLY A 82 -12.53 3.40 13.07
C GLY A 82 -11.52 3.95 14.09
N ILE A 83 -10.83 3.10 14.86
CA ILE A 83 -9.76 3.55 15.76
C ILE A 83 -8.53 4.01 14.97
N LEU A 84 -8.19 3.29 13.90
CA LEU A 84 -7.12 3.71 13.00
C LEU A 84 -7.49 4.99 12.26
N GLU A 85 -8.73 5.10 11.78
CA GLU A 85 -9.25 6.32 11.15
C GLU A 85 -9.06 7.57 12.02
N GLY A 86 -9.41 7.49 13.31
CA GLY A 86 -9.23 8.60 14.25
C GLY A 86 -7.78 9.05 14.39
N GLU A 87 -6.84 8.11 14.46
CA GLU A 87 -5.40 8.43 14.54
C GLU A 87 -4.87 9.00 13.22
N ILE A 88 -5.34 8.49 12.07
CA ILE A 88 -5.00 9.00 10.73
C ILE A 88 -5.44 10.47 10.60
N TYR A 89 -6.68 10.80 10.97
CA TYR A 89 -7.19 12.18 10.91
C TYR A 89 -6.54 13.09 11.95
N SER A 90 -6.01 12.52 13.03
CA SER A 90 -5.18 13.24 14.01
C SER A 90 -3.75 13.50 13.52
N GLY A 91 -3.41 13.11 12.29
CA GLY A 91 -2.12 13.40 11.66
C GLY A 91 -0.97 12.58 12.20
N LYS A 92 -1.23 11.40 12.77
CA LYS A 92 -0.23 10.51 13.39
C LYS A 92 0.56 9.77 12.30
N PRO A 93 1.88 10.03 12.12
CA PRO A 93 2.62 9.55 10.95
C PRO A 93 2.63 8.02 10.78
N ASN A 94 2.92 7.25 11.84
CA ASN A 94 2.93 5.79 11.75
C ASN A 94 1.52 5.23 11.55
N SER A 95 0.48 5.87 12.09
CA SER A 95 -0.91 5.45 11.81
C SER A 95 -1.31 5.71 10.36
N ILE A 96 -0.91 6.84 9.77
CA ILE A 96 -1.11 7.10 8.33
C ILE A 96 -0.40 6.04 7.49
N LYS A 97 0.88 5.82 7.77
CA LYS A 97 1.67 4.78 7.10
C LYS A 97 1.05 3.40 7.25
N LEU A 98 0.55 3.07 8.45
CA LEU A 98 -0.17 1.82 8.71
C LEU A 98 -1.42 1.69 7.83
N GLY A 99 -2.20 2.75 7.69
CA GLY A 99 -3.37 2.77 6.79
C GLY A 99 -3.01 2.45 5.34
N PHE A 100 -1.90 3.00 4.82
CA PHE A 100 -1.39 2.64 3.50
C PHE A 100 -0.85 1.20 3.43
N SER A 101 -0.09 0.77 4.44
CA SER A 101 0.48 -0.58 4.48
C SER A 101 -0.60 -1.68 4.61
N LEU A 102 -1.77 -1.39 5.20
CA LEU A 102 -2.87 -2.36 5.27
C LEU A 102 -3.43 -2.76 3.90
N PHE A 103 -3.20 -1.98 2.83
CA PHE A 103 -3.53 -2.39 1.46
C PHE A 103 -2.80 -3.65 1.00
N THR A 104 -1.70 -4.03 1.66
CA THR A 104 -0.99 -5.29 1.41
C THR A 104 -1.81 -6.53 1.73
N ILE A 105 -2.76 -6.43 2.67
CA ILE A 105 -3.59 -7.56 3.12
C ILE A 105 -5.10 -7.29 2.93
N SER A 106 -5.45 -6.12 2.37
CA SER A 106 -6.84 -5.74 2.15
C SER A 106 -7.44 -6.40 0.92
N TYR A 107 -8.73 -6.71 1.01
CA TYR A 107 -9.55 -7.16 -0.11
C TYR A 107 -11.03 -6.79 0.12
N GLY A 108 -11.82 -6.72 -0.95
CA GLY A 108 -13.27 -6.54 -0.87
C GLY A 108 -13.71 -5.30 -0.10
N THR A 109 -14.60 -5.47 0.88
CA THR A 109 -15.16 -4.38 1.69
C THR A 109 -14.10 -3.69 2.55
N PHE A 110 -13.07 -4.41 3.00
CA PHE A 110 -11.98 -3.83 3.78
C PHE A 110 -11.18 -2.82 2.94
N GLU A 111 -10.87 -3.18 1.70
CA GLU A 111 -10.18 -2.27 0.77
C GLU A 111 -11.01 -1.03 0.46
N ILE A 112 -12.33 -1.19 0.28
CA ILE A 112 -13.25 -0.06 0.07
C ILE A 112 -13.25 0.89 1.27
N ALA A 113 -13.26 0.37 2.50
CA ALA A 113 -13.18 1.20 3.70
C ALA A 113 -11.84 1.94 3.82
N LEU A 114 -10.72 1.27 3.52
CA LEU A 114 -9.41 1.93 3.48
C LEU A 114 -9.35 3.02 2.42
N ASN A 115 -9.91 2.79 1.22
CA ASN A 115 -9.98 3.80 0.16
C ASN A 115 -10.66 5.09 0.65
N LYS A 116 -11.75 4.97 1.43
CA LYS A 116 -12.43 6.12 2.04
C LYS A 116 -11.52 6.83 3.03
N ILE A 117 -11.03 6.12 4.04
CA ILE A 117 -10.21 6.68 5.12
C ILE A 117 -8.99 7.41 4.55
N ILE A 118 -8.26 6.75 3.63
CA ILE A 118 -7.06 7.31 3.02
C ILE A 118 -7.39 8.42 2.03
N GLY A 119 -8.47 8.31 1.26
CA GLY A 119 -8.93 9.37 0.36
C GLY A 119 -9.28 10.65 1.12
N ASN A 120 -9.87 10.51 2.30
CA ASN A 120 -10.24 11.65 3.15
C ASN A 120 -9.03 12.38 3.74
N LEU A 121 -7.89 11.69 3.89
CA LEU A 121 -6.64 12.32 4.33
C LEU A 121 -6.24 13.49 3.41
N ILE A 122 -6.65 13.50 2.14
CA ILE A 122 -6.39 14.62 1.21
C ILE A 122 -6.93 15.95 1.76
N ALA A 123 -8.08 15.93 2.45
CA ALA A 123 -8.69 17.14 3.00
C ALA A 123 -8.00 17.62 4.29
N PHE A 124 -7.43 16.70 5.07
CA PHE A 124 -6.84 17.01 6.38
C PHE A 124 -5.33 17.22 6.33
N ASN A 125 -4.62 16.38 5.57
CA ASN A 125 -3.18 16.41 5.42
C ASN A 125 -2.75 15.96 4.01
N PRO A 126 -2.95 16.82 2.98
CA PRO A 126 -2.65 16.47 1.59
C PRO A 126 -1.17 16.19 1.33
N GLN A 127 -0.26 16.71 2.16
CA GLN A 127 1.17 16.46 2.02
C GLN A 127 1.51 15.03 2.43
N LEU A 128 1.16 14.62 3.66
CA LEU A 128 1.42 13.25 4.13
C LEU A 128 0.70 12.22 3.25
N PHE A 129 -0.50 12.52 2.75
CA PHE A 129 -1.16 11.67 1.76
C PHE A 129 -0.29 11.42 0.53
N LEU A 130 0.29 12.47 -0.06
CA LEU A 130 1.12 12.34 -1.27
C LEU A 130 2.46 11.66 -0.99
N GLU A 131 3.06 11.91 0.18
CA GLU A 131 4.32 11.27 0.59
C GLU A 131 4.13 9.76 0.75
N GLU A 132 3.09 9.34 1.47
CA GLU A 132 2.81 7.92 1.69
C GLU A 132 2.28 7.23 0.44
N LEU A 133 1.48 7.93 -0.38
CA LEU A 133 1.07 7.41 -1.69
C LEU A 133 2.27 7.20 -2.63
N ALA A 134 3.27 8.08 -2.60
CA ALA A 134 4.49 7.89 -3.36
C ALA A 134 5.28 6.68 -2.86
N ALA A 135 5.36 6.48 -1.54
CA ALA A 135 6.07 5.36 -0.92
C ALA A 135 5.39 3.99 -1.18
N HIS A 136 4.07 3.98 -1.38
CA HIS A 136 3.26 2.77 -1.57
C HIS A 136 2.61 2.68 -2.97
N ARG A 137 3.13 3.43 -3.96
CA ARG A 137 2.50 3.58 -5.28
C ARG A 137 2.21 2.24 -5.97
N ASP A 138 3.06 1.24 -5.73
CA ASP A 138 2.99 -0.09 -6.33
C ASP A 138 1.84 -0.94 -5.80
N LEU A 139 1.25 -0.59 -4.64
CA LEU A 139 0.05 -1.25 -4.12
C LEU A 139 -1.22 -0.91 -4.92
N PHE A 140 -1.16 0.14 -5.74
CA PHE A 140 -2.33 0.69 -6.43
C PHE A 140 -2.21 0.54 -7.94
N LEU A 141 -3.04 -0.35 -8.51
CA LEU A 141 -3.16 -0.45 -9.97
C LEU A 141 -3.76 0.83 -10.57
N SER A 142 -4.70 1.45 -9.86
CA SER A 142 -5.30 2.75 -10.19
C SER A 142 -5.46 3.57 -8.93
N LEU A 143 -5.30 4.89 -9.05
CA LEU A 143 -5.54 5.84 -7.95
C LEU A 143 -7.01 6.24 -7.84
N GLU A 144 -7.82 5.95 -8.86
CA GLU A 144 -9.24 6.32 -8.90
C GLU A 144 -9.99 5.90 -7.63
N PRO A 145 -9.92 4.64 -7.14
CA PRO A 145 -10.69 4.22 -5.98
C PRO A 145 -10.45 5.06 -4.73
N ILE A 146 -9.19 5.41 -4.44
CA ILE A 146 -8.87 6.25 -3.27
C ILE A 146 -9.32 7.69 -3.50
N LEU A 147 -9.09 8.23 -4.69
CA LEU A 147 -9.37 9.63 -4.99
C LEU A 147 -10.87 9.93 -5.04
N THR A 148 -11.69 8.96 -5.46
CA THR A 148 -13.15 9.12 -5.64
C THR A 148 -13.99 8.48 -4.54
N SER A 149 -13.38 7.81 -3.56
CA SER A 149 -14.07 7.38 -2.34
C SER A 149 -14.30 8.58 -1.41
N PHE A 150 -15.51 9.14 -1.46
CA PHE A 150 -15.90 10.33 -0.70
C PHE A 150 -16.43 9.96 0.70
N LEU A 151 -16.30 10.85 1.69
CA LEU A 151 -16.77 10.62 3.08
C LEU A 151 -18.24 10.24 3.11
N ARG A 152 -19.02 10.95 2.31
CA ARG A 152 -20.44 10.69 2.09
C ARG A 152 -20.55 9.93 0.78
N ASP A 153 -20.41 8.62 0.86
CA ASP A 153 -21.01 7.70 -0.12
C ASP A 153 -22.54 7.80 0.01
N THR A 154 -23.09 8.99 -0.22
CA THR A 154 -24.47 9.18 -0.64
C THR A 154 -24.41 9.32 -2.15
N PRO A 155 -24.56 8.22 -2.92
CA PRO A 155 -24.78 8.27 -4.36
C PRO A 155 -25.85 9.31 -4.75
N ASP A 156 -26.74 9.61 -3.82
CA ASP A 156 -27.90 10.47 -3.97
C ASP A 156 -27.65 11.97 -3.72
N ASP A 157 -26.43 12.39 -3.40
CA ASP A 157 -26.08 13.82 -3.20
C ASP A 157 -24.92 14.27 -4.11
N PRO A 158 -25.18 14.49 -5.41
CA PRO A 158 -24.15 14.94 -6.36
C PRO A 158 -23.57 16.32 -6.01
N VAL A 159 -24.30 17.15 -5.26
CA VAL A 159 -23.83 18.47 -4.84
C VAL A 159 -22.76 18.33 -3.75
N ALA A 160 -22.98 17.47 -2.76
CA ALA A 160 -21.99 17.16 -1.74
C ALA A 160 -20.73 16.52 -2.34
N GLN A 161 -20.88 15.59 -3.28
CA GLN A 161 -19.75 14.96 -3.96
C GLN A 161 -18.92 15.99 -4.74
N GLU A 162 -19.57 16.87 -5.50
CA GLU A 162 -18.88 17.95 -6.24
C GLU A 162 -18.18 18.94 -5.29
N LEU A 163 -18.78 19.24 -4.14
CA LEU A 163 -18.15 20.07 -3.12
C LEU A 163 -16.89 19.39 -2.56
N GLU A 164 -16.97 18.11 -2.18
CA GLU A 164 -15.83 17.36 -1.64
C GLU A 164 -14.71 17.24 -2.67
N LYS A 165 -15.05 16.95 -3.93
CA LYS A 165 -14.11 16.92 -5.06
C LYS A 165 -13.34 18.23 -5.21
N ARG A 166 -14.05 19.37 -5.21
CA ARG A 166 -13.42 20.71 -5.29
C ARG A 166 -12.51 20.99 -4.10
N LEU A 167 -12.92 20.61 -2.89
CA LEU A 167 -12.11 20.79 -1.69
C LEU A 167 -10.84 19.93 -1.72
N ARG A 168 -10.92 18.69 -2.18
CA ARG A 168 -9.75 17.82 -2.38
C ARG A 168 -8.79 18.39 -3.42
N ILE A 169 -9.30 18.84 -4.58
CA ILE A 169 -8.46 19.49 -5.60
C ILE A 169 -7.74 20.71 -5.02
N LYS A 170 -8.45 21.59 -4.32
CA LYS A 170 -7.86 22.78 -3.69
C LYS A 170 -6.79 22.41 -2.65
N SER A 171 -7.03 21.36 -1.87
CA SER A 171 -6.08 20.85 -0.87
C SER A 171 -4.81 20.33 -1.53
N LEU A 172 -4.93 19.55 -2.62
CA LEU A 172 -3.78 19.09 -3.41
C LEU A 172 -3.04 20.26 -4.07
N GLU A 173 -3.76 21.24 -4.63
CA GLU A 173 -3.16 22.43 -5.28
C GLU A 173 -2.34 23.28 -4.29
N SER A 174 -2.62 23.19 -2.98
CA SER A 174 -1.84 23.87 -1.94
C SER A 174 -0.45 23.29 -1.71
N ILE A 175 -0.19 22.05 -2.12
CA ILE A 175 1.11 21.40 -1.95
C ILE A 175 2.08 21.91 -3.01
N THR A 176 3.14 22.60 -2.59
CA THR A 176 4.10 23.23 -3.51
C THR A 176 5.41 22.46 -3.69
N ASP A 177 5.58 21.35 -2.95
CA ASP A 177 6.80 20.55 -2.94
C ASP A 177 7.15 19.97 -4.31
N LYS A 178 8.37 20.24 -4.77
CA LYS A 178 8.86 19.81 -6.08
C LYS A 178 8.83 18.29 -6.27
N PRO A 179 9.26 17.45 -5.30
CA PRO A 179 9.25 16.00 -5.47
C PRO A 179 7.84 15.43 -5.67
N LEU A 180 6.82 16.01 -5.02
CA LEU A 180 5.44 15.52 -5.06
C LEU A 180 4.64 16.06 -6.26
N LYS A 181 5.18 17.04 -6.99
CA LYS A 181 4.49 17.75 -8.07
C LYS A 181 3.86 16.84 -9.13
N SER A 182 4.57 15.80 -9.57
CA SER A 182 4.06 14.89 -10.60
C SER A 182 2.86 14.10 -10.10
N LEU A 183 2.99 13.48 -8.91
CA LEU A 183 1.92 12.68 -8.30
C LEU A 183 0.71 13.54 -7.95
N ARG A 184 0.93 14.72 -7.36
CA ARG A 184 -0.11 15.73 -7.12
C ARG A 184 -0.90 16.05 -8.39
N ASN A 185 -0.20 16.31 -9.50
CA ASN A 185 -0.82 16.63 -10.78
C ASN A 185 -1.60 15.44 -11.37
N GLU A 186 -1.12 14.21 -11.19
CA GLU A 186 -1.84 12.98 -11.56
C GLU A 186 -3.15 12.87 -10.78
N CYS A 187 -3.12 13.02 -9.45
CA CYS A 187 -4.31 13.01 -8.60
C CYS A 187 -5.33 14.07 -9.02
N ILE A 188 -4.89 15.31 -9.23
CA ILE A 188 -5.76 16.41 -9.68
C ILE A 188 -6.37 16.10 -11.06
N LYS A 189 -5.58 15.52 -11.98
CA LYS A 189 -6.07 15.15 -13.32
C LYS A 189 -7.15 14.08 -13.25
N ILE A 190 -7.01 13.09 -12.36
CA ILE A 190 -8.02 12.06 -12.13
C ILE A 190 -9.30 12.68 -11.58
N LEU A 191 -9.18 13.49 -10.52
CA LEU A 191 -10.34 14.17 -9.91
C LEU A 191 -11.07 15.10 -10.88
N LYS A 192 -10.39 15.72 -11.85
CA LYS A 192 -11.02 16.59 -12.85
C LYS A 192 -11.72 15.85 -13.99
N LYS A 193 -11.47 14.55 -14.17
CA LYS A 193 -12.10 13.72 -15.22
C LYS A 193 -13.41 13.09 -14.80
N MET A 194 -13.66 13.00 -13.50
CA MET A 194 -14.88 12.45 -12.89
C MET A 194 -15.90 13.56 -12.69
#